data_AF-A0A3D8GX99-F1
#
_entry.id   AF-A0A3D8GX99-F1
#
_cell.length_a   1.000
_cell.length_b   1.000
_cell.length_c   1.000
_cell.angle_alpha   90.00
_cell.angle_beta   90.00
_cell.angle_gamma   90.00
#
_symmetry.space_group_name_H-M   'P 1'
#
loop_
_entity.id
_entity.type
_entity.pdbx_description
1 polymer ?
#
loop_
_entity_poly.entity_id
_entity_poly.type
_entity_poly.pdbx_seq_one_letter_code
_entity_poly.pdbx_strand_id
1 'polypeptide(L)'
;MAQGYTGHEKLIAEASKAWRYHEWTCSDDFADYESERHVVIAEGDYTGRPPVPIAEQQKRATESWDKRLAELRAYEEQEGLAPTPEEDVKTFVQQRHGDKGRRRGGRAIALQKYIRRTQRQITEVETAPEDDFKDTGGRGRPKMSREQKVKHLEGLAGKAQKELDGIYKGMDEKDRLWHQVHDLKSHRRQLKLALKSPENPQAKSIWLKHRTEDEVKEVLDSTCAEIARLEAKMAMIDAGISTDEQPSRSKLPQIQEYRRTLEAMIKEQRKIKALEKEAQELGIDVSLLKR
;
A
#
# COMPACT_ATOMS: atom_id res chain seq x y z
N MET A 1 -1.80 -11.29 25.81
CA MET A 1 -2.00 -9.85 26.11
C MET A 1 -0.64 -9.17 26.09
N ALA A 2 -0.48 -8.03 25.41
CA ALA A 2 0.82 -7.33 25.43
C ALA A 2 1.02 -6.68 26.80
N GLN A 3 2.05 -7.10 27.55
CA GLN A 3 2.43 -6.45 28.79
C GLN A 3 2.83 -4.99 28.51
N GLY A 4 2.08 -4.06 29.07
CA GLY A 4 2.42 -2.64 29.08
C GLY A 4 3.69 -2.38 29.88
N TYR A 5 4.31 -1.23 29.64
CA TYR A 5 5.45 -0.77 30.42
C TYR A 5 5.07 -0.48 31.88
N THR A 6 5.92 -0.89 32.82
CA THR A 6 5.85 -0.39 34.22
C THR A 6 6.22 1.10 34.28
N GLY A 7 5.96 1.78 35.40
CA GLY A 7 6.32 3.20 35.57
C GLY A 7 7.80 3.47 35.30
N HIS A 8 8.68 2.67 35.91
CA HIS A 8 10.13 2.70 35.68
C HIS A 8 10.50 2.42 34.23
N GLU A 9 9.95 1.36 33.63
CA GLU A 9 10.25 1.00 32.24
C GLU A 9 9.79 2.06 31.23
N LYS A 10 8.75 2.85 31.54
CA LYS A 10 8.34 3.99 30.70
C LYS A 10 9.42 5.06 30.69
N LEU A 11 10.00 5.38 31.83
CA LEU A 11 11.07 6.38 31.94
C LEU A 11 12.35 5.91 31.24
N ILE A 12 12.71 4.63 31.38
CA ILE A 12 13.81 4.03 30.60
C ILE A 12 13.52 4.12 29.10
N ALA A 13 12.29 3.82 28.67
CA ALA A 13 11.90 3.92 27.26
C ALA A 13 11.94 5.36 26.72
N GLU A 14 11.56 6.35 27.53
CA GLU A 14 11.61 7.77 27.15
C GLU A 14 13.05 8.27 27.03
N ALA A 15 13.90 7.96 27.99
CA ALA A 15 15.33 8.25 27.95
C ALA A 15 15.99 7.56 26.74
N SER A 16 15.74 6.26 26.53
CA SER A 16 16.24 5.50 25.37
C SER A 16 15.87 6.13 24.03
N LYS A 17 14.61 6.60 23.87
CA LYS A 17 14.17 7.31 22.66
C LYS A 17 14.88 8.65 22.48
N ALA A 18 15.07 9.40 23.56
CA ALA A 18 15.77 10.67 23.53
C ALA A 18 17.24 10.47 23.15
N TRP A 19 17.90 9.44 23.68
CA TRP A 19 19.26 9.05 23.27
C TRP A 19 19.35 8.76 21.78
N ARG A 20 18.47 7.90 21.24
CA ARG A 20 18.50 7.55 19.81
C ARG A 20 18.26 8.77 18.92
N TYR A 21 17.42 9.69 19.37
CA TYR A 21 17.21 10.95 18.65
C TYR A 21 18.46 11.83 18.70
N HIS A 22 19.13 11.93 19.86
CA HIS A 22 20.41 12.61 20.01
C HIS A 22 21.51 11.99 19.13
N GLU A 23 21.71 10.67 19.21
CA GLU A 23 22.70 9.93 18.42
C GLU A 23 22.50 10.15 16.92
N TRP A 24 21.25 10.08 16.44
CA TRP A 24 20.94 10.39 15.04
C TRP A 24 21.18 11.87 14.69
N THR A 25 20.70 12.82 15.51
CA THR A 25 20.79 14.25 15.19
C THR A 25 22.23 14.77 15.23
N CYS A 26 23.09 14.12 16.02
CA CYS A 26 24.50 14.45 16.14
C CYS A 26 25.40 13.62 15.20
N SER A 27 24.85 12.79 14.32
CA SER A 27 25.63 12.02 13.35
C SER A 27 25.99 12.83 12.10
N ASP A 28 27.07 12.43 11.44
CA ASP A 28 27.48 12.99 10.14
C ASP A 28 26.41 12.72 9.07
N ASP A 29 25.81 11.52 9.06
CA ASP A 29 24.71 11.16 8.16
C ASP A 29 23.53 12.13 8.23
N PHE A 30 23.22 12.64 9.43
CA PHE A 30 22.15 13.62 9.61
C PHE A 30 22.55 15.01 9.14
N ALA A 31 23.81 15.40 9.35
CA ALA A 31 24.34 16.65 8.84
C ALA A 31 24.30 16.68 7.31
N ASP A 32 24.69 15.59 6.66
CA ASP A 32 24.60 15.41 5.21
C ASP A 32 23.14 15.48 4.74
N TYR A 33 22.24 14.72 5.37
CA TYR A 33 20.80 14.74 5.06
C TYR A 33 20.17 16.14 5.18
N GLU A 34 20.45 16.88 6.25
CA GLU A 34 19.92 18.23 6.41
C GLU A 34 20.57 19.20 5.42
N SER A 35 21.87 19.08 5.12
CA SER A 35 22.54 19.91 4.12
C SER A 35 21.89 19.77 2.73
N GLU A 36 21.62 18.54 2.29
CA GLU A 36 20.90 18.26 1.04
C GLU A 36 19.48 18.84 1.07
N ARG A 37 18.79 18.70 2.20
CA ARG A 37 17.46 19.26 2.40
C ARG A 37 17.48 20.79 2.31
N HIS A 38 18.49 21.45 2.88
CA HIS A 38 18.68 22.88 2.81
C HIS A 38 18.96 23.36 1.37
N VAL A 39 19.74 22.61 0.59
CA VAL A 39 19.96 22.88 -0.85
C VAL A 39 18.64 22.80 -1.63
N VAL A 40 17.85 21.74 -1.44
CA VAL A 40 16.54 21.59 -2.10
C VAL A 40 15.55 22.69 -1.71
N ILE A 41 15.63 23.18 -0.47
CA ILE A 41 14.82 24.31 0.01
C ILE A 41 15.28 25.64 -0.60
N ALA A 42 16.58 25.83 -0.77
CA ALA A 42 17.16 27.05 -1.34
C ALA A 42 16.97 27.12 -2.87
N GLU A 43 16.99 25.98 -3.57
CA GLU A 43 16.84 25.89 -5.02
C GLU A 43 15.37 25.78 -5.50
N GLY A 44 14.42 25.57 -4.60
CA GLY A 44 13.00 25.38 -4.92
C GLY A 44 12.05 26.42 -4.31
N ASP A 45 10.81 26.48 -4.79
CA ASP A 45 9.70 27.25 -4.20
C ASP A 45 9.24 26.63 -2.86
N TYR A 46 10.13 26.55 -1.87
CA TYR A 46 9.79 26.00 -0.56
C TYR A 46 8.87 26.93 0.21
N THR A 47 7.57 26.65 0.15
CA THR A 47 6.53 27.38 0.89
C THR A 47 6.38 26.87 2.33
N GLY A 48 7.48 26.59 3.04
CA GLY A 48 7.45 26.06 4.40
C GLY A 48 8.05 27.02 5.44
N ARG A 49 7.98 26.66 6.72
CA ARG A 49 8.77 27.36 7.75
C ARG A 49 10.25 27.09 7.48
N PRO A 50 11.13 28.11 7.53
CA PRO A 50 12.55 27.89 7.31
C PRO A 50 13.07 26.79 8.25
N PRO A 51 13.93 25.89 7.73
CA PRO A 51 14.55 24.83 8.52
C PRO A 51 15.35 25.42 9.69
N VAL A 52 15.31 24.72 10.83
CA VAL A 52 16.05 25.11 12.04
C VAL A 52 17.53 24.81 11.81
N PRO A 53 18.47 25.70 12.17
CA PRO A 53 19.89 25.42 12.01
C PRO A 53 20.32 24.12 12.69
N ILE A 54 21.20 23.33 12.05
CA ILE A 54 21.67 22.04 12.55
C ILE A 54 22.19 22.15 14.00
N ALA A 55 22.97 23.19 14.31
CA ALA A 55 23.48 23.44 15.66
C ALA A 55 22.37 23.59 16.71
N GLU A 56 21.25 24.21 16.35
CA GLU A 56 20.11 24.35 17.26
C GLU A 56 19.35 23.02 17.39
N GLN A 57 19.27 22.22 16.33
CA GLN A 57 18.67 20.87 16.39
C GLN A 57 19.49 19.95 17.30
N GLN A 58 20.82 19.95 17.15
CA GLN A 58 21.77 19.20 17.99
C GLN A 58 21.63 19.61 19.45
N LYS A 59 21.65 20.92 19.74
CA LYS A 59 21.48 21.45 21.09
C LYS A 59 20.17 20.95 21.74
N ARG A 60 19.04 21.03 21.03
CA ARG A 60 17.75 20.55 21.53
C ARG A 60 17.74 19.03 21.77
N ALA A 61 18.44 18.27 20.95
CA ALA A 61 18.53 16.82 21.11
C ALA A 61 19.35 16.45 22.35
N THR A 62 20.47 17.13 22.59
CA THR A 62 21.29 16.97 23.80
C THR A 62 20.50 17.36 25.05
N GLU A 63 19.89 18.55 25.07
CA GLU A 63 19.05 19.01 26.19
C GLU A 63 17.90 18.02 26.49
N SER A 64 17.29 17.46 25.44
CA SER A 64 16.23 16.46 25.61
C SER A 64 16.77 15.15 26.20
N TRP A 65 17.95 14.69 25.80
CA TRP A 65 18.57 13.50 26.38
C TRP A 65 18.89 13.71 27.85
N ASP A 66 19.60 14.79 28.18
CA ASP A 66 20.02 15.11 29.55
C ASP A 66 18.81 15.25 30.48
N LYS A 67 17.75 15.93 30.02
CA LYS A 67 16.51 16.08 30.77
C LYS A 67 15.86 14.73 31.08
N ARG A 68 15.74 13.84 30.08
CA ARG A 68 15.08 12.54 30.27
C ARG A 68 15.92 11.59 31.12
N LEU A 69 17.24 11.67 31.01
CA LEU A 69 18.13 10.92 31.88
C LEU A 69 18.01 11.41 33.33
N ALA A 70 17.99 12.73 33.55
CA ALA A 70 17.79 13.30 34.89
C ALA A 70 16.44 12.92 35.50
N GLU A 71 15.35 12.93 34.71
CA GLU A 71 14.03 12.46 35.15
C GLU A 71 14.05 10.99 35.58
N LEU A 72 14.74 10.12 34.82
CA LEU A 72 14.92 8.71 35.19
C LEU A 72 15.71 8.56 36.50
N ARG A 73 16.82 9.29 36.65
CA ARG A 73 17.66 9.24 37.86
C ARG A 73 16.91 9.71 39.10
N ALA A 74 16.16 10.81 38.99
CA ALA A 74 15.35 11.32 40.09
C ALA A 74 14.27 10.31 40.52
N TYR A 75 13.65 9.61 39.56
CA TYR A 75 12.69 8.55 39.85
C TYR A 75 13.35 7.34 40.53
N GLU A 76 14.51 6.89 40.04
CA GLU A 76 15.27 5.79 40.65
C GLU A 76 15.68 6.10 42.09
N GLU A 77 16.12 7.33 42.35
CA GLU A 77 16.46 7.80 43.70
C GLU A 77 15.23 7.84 44.63
N GLN A 78 14.09 8.35 44.15
CA GLN A 78 12.85 8.43 44.92
C GLN A 78 12.29 7.06 45.30
N GLU A 79 12.40 6.08 44.39
CA GLU A 79 11.91 4.71 44.60
C GLU A 79 12.96 3.81 45.28
N GLY A 80 14.16 4.33 45.59
CA GLY A 80 15.25 3.56 46.19
C GLY A 80 15.80 2.45 45.28
N LEU A 81 15.68 2.62 43.96
CA LEU A 81 16.16 1.69 42.96
C LEU A 81 17.62 1.95 42.63
N ALA A 82 18.35 0.89 42.27
CA ALA A 82 19.70 1.03 41.74
C ALA A 82 19.65 1.77 40.39
N PRO A 83 20.59 2.68 40.11
CA PRO A 83 20.60 3.42 38.85
C PRO A 83 20.81 2.46 37.68
N THR A 84 19.89 2.47 36.71
CA THR A 84 20.02 1.66 35.51
C THR A 84 21.29 2.05 34.73
N PRO A 85 22.16 1.12 34.33
CA PRO A 85 23.34 1.45 33.52
C PRO A 85 22.98 2.22 32.27
N GLU A 86 23.80 3.21 31.88
CA GLU A 86 23.51 4.02 30.70
C GLU A 86 23.42 3.19 29.42
N GLU A 87 24.25 2.16 29.27
CA GLU A 87 24.22 1.26 28.10
C GLU A 87 22.90 0.49 27.98
N ASP A 88 22.30 0.12 29.12
CA ASP A 88 20.99 -0.53 29.15
C ASP A 88 19.89 0.46 28.77
N VAL A 89 19.99 1.72 29.21
CA VAL A 89 19.07 2.79 28.82
C VAL A 89 19.16 3.04 27.32
N LYS A 90 20.36 3.15 26.76
CA LYS A 90 20.58 3.40 25.33
C LYS A 90 19.97 2.29 24.47
N THR A 91 20.12 1.03 24.88
CA THR A 91 19.73 -0.14 24.08
C THR A 91 18.31 -0.65 24.35
N PHE A 92 17.65 -0.22 25.43
CA PHE A 92 16.34 -0.72 25.90
C PHE A 92 15.25 -0.80 24.81
N VAL A 93 15.02 0.29 24.07
CA VAL A 93 13.97 0.32 23.04
C VAL A 93 14.33 -0.56 21.84
N GLN A 94 15.62 -0.62 21.48
CA GLN A 94 16.10 -1.47 20.40
C GLN A 94 15.97 -2.96 20.75
N GLN A 95 16.27 -3.35 21.98
CA GLN A 95 16.11 -4.73 22.44
C GLN A 95 14.62 -5.13 22.52
N ARG A 96 13.75 -4.25 23.04
CA ARG A 96 12.32 -4.57 23.22
C ARG A 96 11.47 -4.46 21.95
N HIS A 97 11.93 -3.68 20.96
CA HIS A 97 11.20 -3.36 19.73
C HIS A 97 12.00 -3.50 18.43
N GLY A 98 13.22 -4.04 18.44
CA GLY A 98 14.04 -4.26 17.23
C GLY A 98 13.29 -5.04 16.15
N ASP A 99 12.45 -5.99 16.58
CA ASP A 99 11.55 -6.76 15.70
C ASP A 99 10.11 -6.21 15.61
N LYS A 100 9.78 -5.16 16.38
CA LYS A 100 8.46 -4.53 16.42
C LYS A 100 8.39 -3.28 15.54
N GLY A 101 8.94 -3.38 14.33
CA GLY A 101 8.48 -2.57 13.21
C GLY A 101 7.23 -3.20 12.59
N ARG A 102 6.53 -2.47 11.71
CA ARG A 102 5.66 -3.17 10.75
C ARG A 102 6.57 -4.09 9.95
N ARG A 103 6.35 -5.42 10.03
CA ARG A 103 6.97 -6.41 9.12
C ARG A 103 6.94 -5.85 7.70
N ARG A 104 7.94 -6.15 6.87
CA ARG A 104 8.14 -5.56 5.52
C ARG A 104 6.86 -5.32 4.71
N GLY A 105 5.81 -6.14 4.84
CA GLY A 105 4.50 -5.88 4.21
C GLY A 105 3.63 -4.75 4.81
N GLY A 106 3.72 -4.43 6.10
CA GLY A 106 2.88 -3.39 6.73
C GLY A 106 3.29 -1.95 6.38
N ARG A 107 4.56 -1.71 6.01
CA ARG A 107 5.04 -0.42 5.47
C ARG A 107 4.59 -0.23 4.03
N ALA A 108 4.71 -1.27 3.19
CA ALA A 108 4.17 -1.27 1.84
C ALA A 108 2.66 -0.94 1.81
N ILE A 109 1.87 -1.60 2.66
CA ILE A 109 0.43 -1.31 2.80
C ILE A 109 0.17 0.14 3.26
N ALA A 110 1.01 0.67 4.16
CA ALA A 110 0.88 2.05 4.61
C ALA A 110 1.13 3.04 3.46
N LEU A 111 2.19 2.82 2.69
CA LEU A 111 2.54 3.63 1.52
C LEU A 111 1.46 3.55 0.44
N GLN A 112 0.98 2.34 0.11
CA GLN A 112 -0.15 2.15 -0.81
C GLN A 112 -1.39 2.94 -0.38
N LYS A 113 -1.76 2.89 0.91
CA LYS A 113 -2.88 3.67 1.46
C LYS A 113 -2.62 5.17 1.40
N TYR A 114 -1.39 5.60 1.68
CA TYR A 114 -0.99 7.00 1.62
C TYR A 114 -1.09 7.54 0.18
N ILE A 115 -0.50 6.83 -0.79
CA ILE A 115 -0.57 7.18 -2.22
C ILE A 115 -2.02 7.32 -2.68
N ARG A 116 -2.90 6.36 -2.34
CA ARG A 116 -4.33 6.44 -2.70
C ARG A 116 -5.02 7.64 -2.07
N ARG A 117 -4.72 7.97 -0.81
CA ARG A 117 -5.28 9.15 -0.15
C ARG A 117 -4.82 10.42 -0.84
N THR A 118 -3.52 10.54 -1.13
CA THR A 118 -2.94 11.70 -1.79
C THR A 118 -3.50 11.88 -3.20
N GLN A 119 -3.67 10.79 -3.96
CA GLN A 119 -4.32 10.81 -5.28
C GLN A 119 -5.79 11.27 -5.22
N ARG A 120 -6.55 10.83 -4.20
CA ARG A 120 -7.91 11.35 -4.00
C ARG A 120 -7.90 12.84 -3.70
N GLN A 121 -6.98 13.30 -2.86
CA GLN A 121 -6.83 14.73 -2.56
C GLN A 121 -6.47 15.54 -3.81
N ILE A 122 -5.64 15.00 -4.71
CA ILE A 122 -5.38 15.62 -6.02
C ILE A 122 -6.68 15.78 -6.80
N THR A 123 -7.43 14.68 -6.98
CA THR A 123 -8.71 14.72 -7.72
C THR A 123 -9.73 15.66 -7.06
N GLU A 124 -9.83 15.66 -5.74
CA GLU A 124 -10.71 16.58 -4.99
C GLU A 124 -10.30 18.04 -5.21
N VAL A 125 -8.99 18.34 -5.15
CA VAL A 125 -8.49 19.70 -5.39
C VAL A 125 -8.70 20.11 -6.84
N GLU A 126 -8.54 19.22 -7.82
CA GLU A 126 -8.77 19.53 -9.24
C GLU A 126 -10.25 19.74 -9.57
N THR A 127 -11.15 18.95 -8.96
CA THR A 127 -12.58 18.94 -9.33
C THR A 127 -13.45 19.87 -8.49
N ALA A 128 -12.94 20.45 -7.40
CA ALA A 128 -13.71 21.38 -6.58
C ALA A 128 -14.18 22.63 -7.38
N PRO A 129 -15.35 23.22 -7.09
CA PRO A 129 -15.66 24.58 -7.52
C PRO A 129 -14.60 25.57 -7.02
N GLU A 130 -14.34 26.66 -7.75
CA GLU A 130 -13.36 27.68 -7.31
C GLU A 130 -13.73 28.27 -5.94
N ASP A 131 -15.02 28.45 -5.67
CA ASP A 131 -15.54 28.96 -4.39
C ASP A 131 -15.31 28.02 -3.20
N ASP A 132 -15.17 26.71 -3.47
CA ASP A 132 -14.95 25.68 -2.45
C ASP A 132 -13.46 25.47 -2.13
N PHE A 133 -12.56 25.98 -2.98
CA PHE A 133 -11.13 25.92 -2.72
C PHE A 133 -10.74 26.89 -1.59
N LYS A 134 -10.86 26.41 -0.35
CA LYS A 134 -10.34 27.11 0.83
C LYS A 134 -8.93 26.64 1.11
N ASP A 135 -7.95 27.51 0.82
CA ASP A 135 -6.57 27.26 1.20
C ASP A 135 -6.41 27.32 2.72
N THR A 136 -6.56 26.16 3.35
CA THR A 136 -6.35 25.94 4.77
C THR A 136 -4.86 25.73 5.03
N GLY A 137 -4.09 26.82 4.88
CA GLY A 137 -2.71 26.88 5.35
C GLY A 137 -2.67 26.72 6.87
N GLY A 138 -1.86 25.78 7.36
CA GLY A 138 -1.52 25.73 8.79
C GLY A 138 -0.84 27.03 9.23
N ARG A 139 -1.01 27.42 10.50
CA ARG A 139 -0.43 28.67 11.05
C ARG A 139 1.05 28.82 10.65
N GLY A 140 1.37 29.91 9.96
CA GLY A 140 2.73 30.22 9.50
C GLY A 140 3.18 29.57 8.19
N ARG A 141 2.27 28.94 7.42
CA ARG A 141 2.55 28.48 6.06
C ARG A 141 2.07 29.50 5.03
N PRO A 142 2.87 29.84 4.00
CA PRO A 142 2.41 30.56 2.84
C PRO A 142 1.21 29.86 2.21
N LYS A 143 0.29 30.67 1.71
CA LYS A 143 -0.85 30.19 0.95
C LYS A 143 -0.38 29.58 -0.38
N MET A 144 -0.92 28.43 -0.75
CA MET A 144 -0.63 27.77 -2.03
C MET A 144 -1.79 28.01 -2.99
N SER A 145 -1.47 28.38 -4.22
CA SER A 145 -2.44 28.29 -5.31
C SER A 145 -2.86 26.83 -5.52
N ARG A 146 -4.01 26.64 -6.17
CA ARG A 146 -4.54 25.33 -6.55
C ARG A 146 -3.49 24.48 -7.29
N GLU A 147 -2.84 25.08 -8.29
CA GLU A 147 -1.81 24.41 -9.09
C GLU A 147 -0.60 24.00 -8.24
N GLN A 148 -0.12 24.90 -7.37
CA GLN A 148 0.96 24.59 -6.44
C GLN A 148 0.57 23.46 -5.48
N LYS A 149 -0.70 23.42 -5.04
CA LYS A 149 -1.20 22.37 -4.16
C LYS A 149 -1.23 21.01 -4.86
N VAL A 150 -1.71 20.96 -6.09
CA VAL A 150 -1.70 19.73 -6.92
C VAL A 150 -0.27 19.25 -7.11
N LYS A 151 0.63 20.11 -7.59
CA LYS A 151 2.05 19.78 -7.80
C LYS A 151 2.75 19.29 -6.53
N HIS A 152 2.41 19.89 -5.37
CA HIS A 152 2.92 19.44 -4.08
C HIS A 152 2.45 18.03 -3.73
N LEU A 153 1.15 17.75 -3.88
CA LEU A 153 0.56 16.43 -3.61
C LEU A 153 1.10 15.38 -4.58
N GLU A 154 1.29 15.71 -5.86
CA GLU A 154 1.93 14.85 -6.86
C GLU A 154 3.36 14.50 -6.44
N GLY A 155 4.14 15.49 -5.98
CA GLY A 155 5.48 15.27 -5.44
C GLY A 155 5.50 14.33 -4.24
N LEU A 156 4.53 14.45 -3.32
CA LEU A 156 4.39 13.54 -2.17
C LEU A 156 4.02 12.12 -2.61
N ALA A 157 3.09 11.97 -3.55
CA ALA A 157 2.71 10.68 -4.10
C ALA A 157 3.89 10.01 -4.82
N GLY A 158 4.66 10.77 -5.61
CA GLY A 158 5.84 10.30 -6.32
C GLY A 158 6.96 9.84 -5.38
N LYS A 159 7.23 10.56 -4.28
CA LYS A 159 8.19 10.13 -3.25
C LYS A 159 7.77 8.82 -2.59
N ALA A 160 6.49 8.72 -2.20
CA ALA A 160 5.96 7.49 -1.61
C ALA A 160 5.97 6.30 -2.59
N GLN A 161 5.75 6.54 -3.88
CA GLN A 161 5.86 5.51 -4.92
C GLN A 161 7.30 5.01 -5.07
N LYS A 162 8.29 5.92 -5.13
CA LYS A 162 9.71 5.54 -5.18
C LYS A 162 10.13 4.70 -3.98
N GLU A 163 9.65 5.05 -2.79
CA GLU A 163 9.89 4.26 -1.58
C GLU A 163 9.24 2.88 -1.66
N LEU A 164 7.99 2.80 -2.14
CA LEU A 164 7.28 1.54 -2.33
C LEU A 164 8.00 0.63 -3.33
N ASP A 165 8.48 1.18 -4.44
CA ASP A 165 9.25 0.44 -5.45
C ASP A 165 10.56 -0.09 -4.88
N GLY A 166 11.24 0.71 -4.03
CA GLY A 166 12.41 0.27 -3.28
C GLY A 166 12.11 -0.92 -2.36
N ILE A 167 10.98 -0.89 -1.67
CA ILE A 167 10.52 -2.01 -0.83
C ILE A 167 10.24 -3.25 -1.69
N TYR A 168 9.57 -3.09 -2.83
CA TYR A 168 9.26 -4.22 -3.73
C TYR A 168 10.49 -4.86 -4.36
N LYS A 169 11.56 -4.09 -4.65
CA LYS A 169 12.82 -4.66 -5.14
C LYS A 169 13.44 -5.65 -4.15
N GLY A 170 13.23 -5.44 -2.84
CA GLY A 170 13.73 -6.31 -1.78
C GLY A 170 12.77 -7.41 -1.32
N MET A 171 11.59 -7.53 -1.96
CA MET A 171 10.59 -8.56 -1.65
C MET A 171 10.70 -9.75 -2.59
N ASP A 172 10.34 -10.94 -2.11
CA ASP A 172 10.18 -12.10 -2.96
C ASP A 172 9.01 -11.89 -3.94
N GLU A 173 8.93 -12.73 -4.98
CA GLU A 173 7.85 -12.63 -5.96
C GLU A 173 6.47 -12.90 -5.33
N LYS A 174 6.41 -13.84 -4.39
CA LYS A 174 5.18 -14.21 -3.71
C LYS A 174 4.59 -13.07 -2.88
N ASP A 175 5.39 -12.37 -2.07
CA ASP A 175 4.92 -11.23 -1.27
C ASP A 175 4.51 -10.08 -2.19
N ARG A 176 5.23 -9.83 -3.28
CA ARG A 176 4.84 -8.83 -4.28
C ARG A 176 3.46 -9.14 -4.89
N LEU A 177 3.23 -10.38 -5.31
CA LEU A 177 1.94 -10.82 -5.84
C LEU A 177 0.84 -10.70 -4.77
N TRP A 178 1.13 -11.06 -3.52
CA TRP A 178 0.18 -10.90 -2.42
C TRP A 178 -0.23 -9.44 -2.23
N HIS A 179 0.71 -8.49 -2.30
CA HIS A 179 0.44 -7.07 -2.21
C HIS A 179 -0.43 -6.55 -3.36
N GLN A 180 -0.20 -7.03 -4.59
CA GLN A 180 -1.03 -6.70 -5.75
C GLN A 180 -2.47 -7.23 -5.58
N VAL A 181 -2.61 -8.50 -5.18
CA VAL A 181 -3.93 -9.12 -4.93
C VAL A 181 -4.67 -8.38 -3.81
N HIS A 182 -3.97 -8.01 -2.73
CA HIS A 182 -4.55 -7.25 -1.64
C HIS A 182 -5.13 -5.91 -2.11
N ASP A 183 -4.42 -5.23 -3.00
CA ASP A 183 -4.83 -3.94 -3.56
C ASP A 183 -6.02 -4.07 -4.51
N LEU A 184 -5.99 -5.05 -5.42
CA LEU A 184 -7.12 -5.36 -6.29
C LEU A 184 -8.36 -5.76 -5.49
N LYS A 185 -8.23 -6.55 -4.41
CA LYS A 185 -9.35 -6.88 -3.51
C LYS A 185 -9.91 -5.64 -2.81
N SER A 186 -9.07 -4.67 -2.47
CA SER A 186 -9.53 -3.37 -1.94
C SER A 186 -10.29 -2.58 -3.01
N HIS A 187 -9.82 -2.57 -4.25
CA HIS A 187 -10.49 -1.89 -5.36
C HIS A 187 -11.83 -2.55 -5.70
N ARG A 188 -11.87 -3.88 -5.80
CA ARG A 188 -13.08 -4.69 -5.96
C ARG A 188 -14.15 -4.35 -4.92
N ARG A 189 -13.77 -4.17 -3.66
CA ARG A 189 -14.70 -3.76 -2.59
C ARG A 189 -15.29 -2.37 -2.84
N GLN A 190 -14.50 -1.43 -3.35
CA GLN A 190 -14.97 -0.08 -3.67
C GLN A 190 -15.90 -0.07 -4.89
N LEU A 191 -15.59 -0.85 -5.93
CA LEU A 191 -16.47 -1.02 -7.10
C LEU A 191 -17.81 -1.64 -6.70
N LYS A 192 -17.79 -2.71 -5.89
CA LYS A 192 -19.02 -3.32 -5.34
C LYS A 192 -19.82 -2.33 -4.48
N LEU A 193 -19.14 -1.51 -3.67
CA LEU A 193 -19.80 -0.48 -2.89
C LEU A 193 -20.47 0.57 -3.79
N ALA A 194 -19.79 0.98 -4.87
CA ALA A 194 -20.31 1.96 -5.81
C ALA A 194 -21.59 1.47 -6.52
N LEU A 195 -21.63 0.19 -6.92
CA LEU A 195 -22.82 -0.43 -7.51
C LEU A 195 -23.96 -0.61 -6.49
N LYS A 196 -23.64 -1.02 -5.25
CA LYS A 196 -24.65 -1.30 -4.22
C LYS A 196 -25.23 -0.04 -3.59
N SER A 197 -24.43 1.01 -3.45
CA SER A 197 -24.80 2.24 -2.75
C SER A 197 -24.17 3.45 -3.45
N PRO A 198 -24.75 3.87 -4.60
CA PRO A 198 -24.21 4.97 -5.41
C PRO A 198 -24.08 6.29 -4.64
N GLU A 199 -25.01 6.55 -3.74
CA GLU A 199 -25.07 7.76 -2.88
C GLU A 199 -23.99 7.81 -1.79
N ASN A 200 -23.19 6.74 -1.61
CA ASN A 200 -22.15 6.74 -0.61
C ASN A 200 -21.03 7.73 -1.01
N PRO A 201 -20.58 8.66 -0.12
CA PRO A 201 -19.49 9.57 -0.43
C PRO A 201 -18.20 8.88 -0.90
N GLN A 202 -17.96 7.64 -0.43
CA GLN A 202 -16.80 6.84 -0.85
C GLN A 202 -16.91 6.31 -2.28
N ALA A 203 -18.13 6.18 -2.82
CA ALA A 203 -18.41 5.76 -4.19
C ALA A 203 -18.28 6.92 -5.20
N LYS A 204 -18.40 8.17 -4.75
CA LYS A 204 -18.33 9.37 -5.62
C LYS A 204 -17.09 9.37 -6.51
N SER A 205 -15.93 9.00 -5.97
CA SER A 205 -14.67 8.92 -6.73
C SER A 205 -14.66 7.85 -7.83
N ILE A 206 -15.44 6.78 -7.67
CA ILE A 206 -15.58 5.72 -8.69
C ILE A 206 -16.50 6.23 -9.81
N TRP A 207 -17.63 6.84 -9.46
CA TRP A 207 -18.58 7.41 -10.42
C TRP A 207 -18.03 8.63 -11.19
N LEU A 208 -17.10 9.37 -10.58
CA LEU A 208 -16.32 10.40 -11.29
C LEU A 208 -15.43 9.82 -12.39
N LYS A 209 -14.92 8.58 -12.19
CA LYS A 209 -14.02 7.90 -13.13
C LYS A 209 -14.77 7.06 -14.16
N HIS A 210 -15.84 6.39 -13.74
CA HIS A 210 -16.65 5.48 -14.52
C HIS A 210 -18.06 6.05 -14.55
N ARG A 211 -18.42 6.65 -15.69
CA ARG A 211 -19.60 7.51 -15.83
C ARG A 211 -20.89 6.71 -15.87
N THR A 212 -20.80 5.42 -16.19
CA THR A 212 -21.94 4.52 -16.36
C THR A 212 -21.81 3.29 -15.47
N GLU A 213 -22.96 2.69 -15.13
CA GLU A 213 -22.98 1.46 -14.33
C GLU A 213 -22.29 0.30 -15.05
N ASP A 214 -22.41 0.24 -16.38
CA ASP A 214 -21.80 -0.79 -17.21
C ASP A 214 -20.27 -0.68 -17.21
N GLU A 215 -19.71 0.53 -17.25
CA GLU A 215 -18.26 0.74 -17.08
C GLU A 215 -17.78 0.25 -15.71
N VAL A 216 -18.54 0.52 -14.64
CA VAL A 216 -18.18 0.04 -13.29
C VAL A 216 -18.23 -1.50 -13.22
N LYS A 217 -19.20 -2.13 -13.89
CA LYS A 217 -19.31 -3.60 -13.98
C LYS A 217 -18.15 -4.20 -14.78
N GLU A 218 -17.81 -3.63 -15.93
CA GLU A 218 -16.70 -4.10 -16.76
C GLU A 218 -15.37 -4.04 -16.00
N VAL A 219 -15.13 -2.94 -15.27
CA VAL A 219 -13.92 -2.79 -14.44
C VAL A 219 -13.94 -3.74 -13.24
N LEU A 220 -15.12 -4.04 -12.69
CA LEU A 220 -15.28 -5.03 -11.63
C LEU A 220 -14.94 -6.43 -12.12
N ASP A 221 -15.41 -6.81 -13.31
CA ASP A 221 -15.17 -8.12 -13.90
C ASP A 221 -13.70 -8.29 -14.29
N SER A 222 -13.09 -7.29 -14.91
CA SER A 222 -11.65 -7.31 -15.22
C SER A 222 -10.80 -7.38 -13.95
N THR A 223 -11.16 -6.64 -12.89
CA THR A 223 -10.50 -6.73 -11.58
C THR A 223 -10.64 -8.13 -10.97
N CYS A 224 -11.82 -8.76 -11.09
CA CYS A 224 -12.03 -10.12 -10.59
C CYS A 224 -11.18 -11.16 -11.35
N ALA A 225 -11.10 -11.03 -12.68
CA ALA A 225 -10.27 -11.90 -13.52
C ALA A 225 -8.79 -11.77 -13.17
N GLU A 226 -8.30 -10.55 -12.96
CA GLU A 226 -6.89 -10.32 -12.60
C GLU A 226 -6.56 -10.86 -11.20
N ILE A 227 -7.47 -10.71 -10.23
CA ILE A 227 -7.31 -11.33 -8.90
C ILE A 227 -7.15 -12.84 -9.05
N ALA A 228 -8.04 -13.50 -9.81
CA ALA A 228 -7.99 -14.94 -10.01
C ALA A 228 -6.68 -15.39 -10.69
N ARG A 229 -6.21 -14.62 -11.68
CA ARG A 229 -4.93 -14.86 -12.37
C ARG A 229 -3.74 -14.81 -11.42
N LEU A 230 -3.66 -13.77 -10.59
CA LEU A 230 -2.56 -13.59 -9.64
C LEU A 230 -2.61 -14.60 -8.49
N GLU A 231 -3.81 -14.94 -7.99
CA GLU A 231 -3.98 -16.00 -6.98
C GLU A 231 -3.56 -17.37 -7.52
N ALA A 232 -3.88 -17.68 -8.78
CA ALA A 232 -3.40 -18.89 -9.44
C ALA A 232 -1.86 -18.89 -9.57
N LYS A 233 -1.26 -17.76 -9.94
CA LYS A 233 0.21 -17.63 -10.01
C LYS A 233 0.87 -17.84 -8.65
N MET A 234 0.29 -17.29 -7.58
CA MET A 234 0.76 -17.54 -6.22
C MET A 234 0.66 -19.01 -5.82
N ALA A 235 -0.44 -19.68 -6.16
CA ALA A 235 -0.62 -21.10 -5.90
C ALA A 235 0.40 -21.98 -6.67
N MET A 236 0.78 -21.58 -7.89
CA MET A 236 1.85 -22.24 -8.65
C MET A 236 3.21 -22.10 -7.97
N ILE A 237 3.54 -20.90 -7.47
CA ILE A 237 4.77 -20.67 -6.70
C ILE A 237 4.78 -21.53 -5.43
N ASP A 238 3.65 -21.63 -4.73
CA ASP A 238 3.50 -22.46 -3.52
C ASP A 238 3.63 -23.96 -3.81
N ALA A 239 3.24 -24.39 -5.01
CA ALA A 239 3.44 -25.75 -5.50
C ALA A 239 4.87 -26.00 -6.04
N GLY A 240 5.75 -24.98 -6.03
CA GLY A 240 7.11 -25.08 -6.59
C GLY A 240 7.15 -25.18 -8.11
N ILE A 241 6.06 -24.83 -8.79
CA ILE A 241 5.97 -24.82 -10.26
C ILE A 241 6.57 -23.49 -10.74
N SER A 242 7.75 -23.55 -11.35
CA SER A 242 8.42 -22.37 -11.91
C SER A 242 7.56 -21.71 -12.98
N THR A 243 7.23 -20.43 -12.79
CA THR A 243 6.42 -19.64 -13.74
C THR A 243 7.21 -19.14 -14.96
N ASP A 244 8.52 -19.41 -15.03
CA ASP A 244 9.38 -19.05 -16.17
C ASP A 244 9.40 -20.09 -17.29
N GLU A 245 8.78 -21.26 -17.09
CA GLU A 245 8.47 -22.14 -18.20
C GLU A 245 7.16 -21.67 -18.85
N GLN A 246 7.27 -20.82 -19.88
CA GLN A 246 6.33 -20.94 -20.98
C GLN A 246 6.17 -22.44 -21.27
N PRO A 247 4.94 -22.98 -21.37
CA PRO A 247 4.77 -24.41 -21.63
C PRO A 247 5.64 -24.73 -22.83
N SER A 248 6.67 -25.57 -22.60
CA SER A 248 7.61 -25.92 -23.65
C SER A 248 6.78 -26.32 -24.87
N ARG A 249 7.16 -25.79 -26.03
CA ARG A 249 6.44 -25.98 -27.31
C ARG A 249 6.15 -27.46 -27.66
N SER A 250 6.63 -28.41 -26.85
CA SER A 250 6.39 -29.85 -26.94
C SER A 250 4.92 -30.29 -26.78
N LYS A 251 4.05 -29.54 -26.07
CA LYS A 251 2.63 -29.93 -25.88
C LYS A 251 1.61 -29.17 -26.74
N LEU A 252 2.04 -28.17 -27.51
CA LEU A 252 1.18 -27.41 -28.44
C LEU A 252 0.48 -28.29 -29.49
N PRO A 253 1.11 -29.34 -30.07
CA PRO A 253 0.43 -30.21 -31.02
C PRO A 253 -0.75 -30.96 -30.39
N GLN A 254 -0.56 -31.49 -29.18
CA GLN A 254 -1.59 -32.27 -28.48
C GLN A 254 -2.78 -31.41 -28.06
N ILE A 255 -2.55 -30.16 -27.63
CA ILE A 255 -3.62 -29.23 -27.27
C ILE A 255 -4.41 -28.78 -28.51
N GLN A 256 -3.75 -28.60 -29.65
CA GLN A 256 -4.42 -28.25 -30.91
C GLN A 256 -5.22 -29.43 -31.48
N GLU A 257 -4.70 -30.65 -31.39
CA GLU A 257 -5.44 -31.86 -31.76
C GLU A 257 -6.66 -32.05 -30.84
N TYR A 258 -6.49 -31.88 -29.53
CA TYR A 258 -7.59 -31.95 -28.57
C TYR A 258 -8.66 -30.86 -28.82
N ARG A 259 -8.25 -29.65 -29.21
CA ARG A 259 -9.18 -28.58 -29.58
C ARG A 259 -9.95 -28.91 -30.86
N ARG A 260 -9.28 -29.48 -31.87
CA ARG A 260 -9.92 -29.93 -33.12
C ARG A 260 -10.91 -31.07 -32.88
N THR A 261 -10.59 -32.02 -32.01
CA THR A 261 -11.52 -33.11 -31.66
C THR A 261 -12.75 -32.58 -30.92
N LEU A 262 -12.57 -31.65 -29.97
CA LEU A 262 -13.69 -30.99 -29.29
C LEU A 262 -14.58 -30.20 -30.25
N GLU A 263 -14.00 -29.42 -31.18
CA GLU A 263 -14.76 -28.68 -32.18
C GLU A 263 -15.55 -29.61 -33.12
N ALA A 264 -14.96 -30.75 -33.50
CA ALA A 264 -15.65 -31.79 -34.27
C ALA A 264 -16.82 -32.41 -33.48
N MET A 265 -16.61 -32.75 -32.20
CA MET A 265 -17.67 -33.29 -31.33
C MET A 265 -18.83 -32.30 -31.15
N ILE A 266 -18.53 -31.02 -30.95
CA ILE A 266 -19.54 -29.96 -30.83
C ILE A 266 -20.32 -29.83 -32.14
N LYS A 267 -19.65 -29.92 -33.30
CA LYS A 267 -20.31 -29.87 -34.62
C LYS A 267 -21.25 -31.06 -34.82
N GLU A 268 -20.83 -32.27 -34.45
CA GLU A 268 -21.68 -33.46 -34.51
C GLU A 268 -22.88 -33.38 -33.55
N GLN A 269 -22.68 -32.90 -32.32
CA GLN A 269 -23.79 -32.67 -31.39
C GLN A 269 -24.81 -31.66 -31.93
N ARG A 270 -24.37 -30.63 -32.64
CA ARG A 270 -25.27 -29.67 -33.29
C ARG A 270 -26.06 -30.30 -34.43
N LYS A 271 -25.45 -31.17 -35.24
CA LYS A 271 -26.14 -31.92 -36.29
C LYS A 271 -27.18 -32.88 -35.70
N ILE A 272 -26.81 -33.62 -34.66
CA ILE A 272 -27.72 -34.53 -33.95
C ILE A 272 -28.93 -33.75 -33.44
N LYS A 273 -28.73 -32.60 -32.77
CA LYS A 273 -29.84 -31.76 -32.31
C LYS A 273 -30.72 -31.21 -33.44
N ALA A 274 -30.14 -30.91 -34.60
CA ALA A 274 -30.92 -30.46 -35.76
C ALA A 274 -31.79 -31.60 -36.32
N LEU A 275 -31.24 -32.81 -36.44
CA LEU A 275 -31.98 -34.00 -36.88
C LEU A 275 -33.06 -34.42 -35.86
N GLU A 276 -32.79 -34.29 -34.56
CA GLU A 276 -33.79 -34.52 -33.52
C GLU A 276 -34.97 -33.56 -33.66
N LYS A 277 -34.70 -32.29 -33.99
CA LYS A 277 -35.75 -31.30 -34.20
C LYS A 277 -36.57 -31.59 -35.47
N GLU A 278 -35.91 -31.97 -36.55
CA GLU A 278 -36.58 -32.37 -37.81
C GLU A 278 -37.44 -33.63 -37.61
N ALA A 279 -36.96 -34.62 -36.86
CA ALA A 279 -37.72 -35.81 -36.50
C ALA A 279 -38.96 -35.48 -35.63
N GLN A 280 -38.85 -34.53 -34.69
CA GLN A 280 -39.99 -34.03 -33.92
C GLN A 280 -41.02 -33.31 -34.80
N GLU A 281 -40.57 -32.51 -35.76
CA GLU A 281 -41.43 -31.82 -36.73
C GLU A 281 -42.19 -32.81 -37.64
N LEU A 282 -41.60 -33.97 -37.90
CA LEU A 282 -42.22 -35.10 -38.63
C LEU A 282 -43.09 -36.01 -37.74
N GLY A 283 -43.24 -35.69 -36.44
CA GLY A 283 -44.08 -36.44 -35.50
C GLY A 283 -43.47 -37.75 -34.99
N ILE A 284 -42.16 -37.95 -35.16
CA ILE A 284 -41.44 -39.13 -34.67
C ILE A 284 -41.00 -38.88 -33.23
N ASP A 285 -41.32 -39.82 -32.32
CA ASP A 285 -40.91 -39.72 -30.93
C ASP A 285 -39.41 -40.02 -30.76
N VAL A 286 -38.63 -38.94 -30.64
CA VAL A 286 -37.17 -38.96 -30.51
C VAL A 286 -36.68 -39.67 -29.25
N SER A 287 -37.54 -39.85 -28.23
CA SER A 287 -37.16 -40.58 -27.01
C SER A 287 -36.92 -42.07 -27.28
N LEU A 288 -37.55 -42.64 -28.31
CA LEU A 288 -37.37 -44.05 -28.72
C LEU A 288 -36.08 -44.27 -29.53
N LEU A 289 -35.52 -43.22 -30.13
CA LEU A 289 -34.30 -43.26 -30.94
C LEU A 289 -33.00 -43.13 -30.12
N LYS A 290 -33.10 -42.75 -28.84
CA LYS A 290 -31.96 -42.50 -27.93
C LYS A 290 -31.53 -43.70 -27.08
N ARG A 291 -31.95 -44.92 -27.45
CA ARG A 291 -31.51 -46.16 -26.78
C ARG A 291 -30.21 -46.70 -27.34
#